data_AF-A0A495LBV0-F1
#
_entry.id   AF-A0A495LBV0-F1
#
_cell.length_a   1.000
_cell.length_b   1.000
_cell.length_c   1.000
_cell.angle_alpha   90.00
_cell.angle_beta   90.00
_cell.angle_gamma   90.00
#
_symmetry.space_group_name_H-M   'P 1'
#
loop_
_entity.id
_entity.type
_entity.pdbx_description
1 polymer ?
#
loop_
_entity_poly.entity_id
_entity_poly.type
_entity_poly.pdbx_seq_one_letter_code
_entity_poly.pdbx_strand_id
1 'polypeptide(L)'
;MVELAVVTILAAAIMLAVYELELSQTFNNGVREMVCLVQGPDCGDDTWVEADRPDEPEEYEWGGGNSNRADNEATALDMATDRGWKDEQWTCLQNLWTNTSNWDHTLVDPNSGATGIPGFNTALHGEMPEGFVGDSRAQISWGLNYIEENYTLPCVAWESWENTKTY
;
A
#
# COMPACT_ATOMS: atom_id res chain seq x y z
N MET A 1 -7.86 -48.28 44.71
CA MET A 1 -8.78 -47.32 44.08
C MET A 1 -8.77 -45.93 44.74
N VAL A 2 -8.54 -45.82 46.06
CA VAL A 2 -8.52 -44.52 46.77
C VAL A 2 -7.30 -43.65 46.40
N GLU A 3 -6.10 -44.22 46.27
CA GLU A 3 -4.87 -43.45 46.00
C GLU A 3 -4.88 -42.76 44.62
N LEU A 4 -5.38 -43.43 43.58
CA LEU A 4 -5.51 -42.86 42.24
C LEU A 4 -6.46 -41.65 42.22
N ALA A 5 -7.56 -41.70 43.00
CA ALA A 5 -8.50 -40.59 43.10
C ALA A 5 -7.90 -39.39 43.85
N VAL A 6 -7.11 -39.63 44.90
CA VAL A 6 -6.45 -38.56 45.66
C VAL A 6 -5.39 -37.86 44.80
N VAL A 7 -4.59 -38.62 44.04
CA VAL A 7 -3.54 -38.05 43.18
C VAL A 7 -4.14 -37.22 42.03
N THR A 8 -5.21 -37.68 41.39
CA THR A 8 -5.85 -36.92 40.30
C THR A 8 -6.53 -35.65 40.81
N ILE A 9 -7.16 -35.69 41.98
CA ILE A 9 -7.74 -34.50 42.61
C ILE A 9 -6.66 -33.50 42.99
N LEU A 10 -5.54 -33.95 43.59
CA LEU A 10 -4.44 -33.06 43.97
C LEU A 10 -3.77 -32.44 42.74
N ALA A 11 -3.55 -33.22 41.68
CA ALA A 11 -2.99 -32.73 40.43
C ALA A 11 -3.92 -31.72 39.75
N ALA A 12 -5.22 -31.97 39.73
CA ALA A 12 -6.21 -31.03 39.20
C ALA A 12 -6.24 -29.72 40.01
N ALA A 13 -6.17 -29.80 41.34
CA ALA A 13 -6.12 -28.62 42.20
C ALA A 13 -4.86 -27.78 41.98
N ILE A 14 -3.70 -28.42 41.79
CA ILE A 14 -2.45 -27.72 41.48
C ILE A 14 -2.51 -27.08 40.09
N MET A 15 -3.02 -27.79 39.08
CA MET A 15 -3.14 -27.24 37.72
C MET A 15 -4.11 -26.06 37.68
N LEU A 16 -5.24 -26.12 38.40
CA LEU A 16 -6.16 -25.00 38.56
C LEU A 16 -5.49 -23.81 39.27
N ALA A 17 -4.77 -24.06 40.35
CA ALA A 17 -4.05 -23.00 41.07
C ALA A 17 -2.96 -22.36 40.20
N VAL A 18 -2.22 -23.15 39.41
CA VAL A 18 -1.20 -22.65 38.46
C VAL A 18 -1.85 -21.90 37.29
N TYR A 19 -3.07 -22.26 36.89
CA TYR A 19 -3.81 -21.55 35.84
C TYR A 19 -4.35 -20.19 36.32
N GLU A 20 -4.79 -20.09 37.58
CA GLU A 20 -5.21 -18.83 38.20
C GLU A 20 -4.03 -17.93 38.57
N LEU A 21 -2.83 -18.49 38.66
CA LEU A 21 -1.61 -17.71 38.82
C LEU A 21 -1.30 -17.01 37.49
N GLU A 22 -1.56 -15.70 37.42
CA GLU A 22 -1.15 -14.81 36.32
C GLU A 22 0.38 -14.62 36.23
N LEU A 23 1.17 -15.62 36.64
CA LEU A 23 2.63 -15.58 36.70
C LEU A 23 3.26 -15.15 35.38
N SER A 24 2.67 -15.55 34.25
CA SER A 24 3.15 -15.11 32.93
C SER A 24 2.94 -13.62 32.71
N GLN A 25 1.79 -13.06 33.09
CA GLN A 25 1.53 -11.63 32.95
C GLN A 25 2.38 -10.83 33.93
N THR A 26 2.48 -11.27 35.18
CA THR A 26 3.32 -10.64 36.21
C THR A 26 4.80 -10.68 35.84
N PHE A 27 5.30 -11.79 35.30
CA PHE A 27 6.68 -11.89 34.81
C PHE A 27 6.91 -11.00 33.59
N ASN A 28 6.01 -11.02 32.60
CA ASN A 28 6.12 -10.16 31.41
C ASN A 28 6.06 -8.67 31.77
N ASN A 29 5.18 -8.30 32.71
CA ASN A 29 5.06 -6.92 33.20
C ASN A 29 6.27 -6.50 34.04
N GLY A 30 6.78 -7.38 34.91
CA GLY A 30 7.98 -7.12 35.71
C GLY A 30 9.25 -7.00 34.86
N VAL A 31 9.38 -7.78 33.79
CA VAL A 31 10.46 -7.62 32.80
C VAL A 31 10.36 -6.28 32.09
N ARG A 32 9.15 -5.84 31.69
CA ARG A 32 8.92 -4.52 31.06
C ARG A 32 9.26 -3.36 32.01
N GLU A 33 8.92 -3.49 33.29
CA GLU A 33 9.22 -2.49 34.32
C GLU A 33 10.73 -2.38 34.58
N MET A 34 11.45 -3.50 34.60
CA MET A 34 12.91 -3.53 34.80
C MET A 34 13.69 -2.98 33.60
N VAL A 35 13.16 -3.09 32.38
CA VAL A 35 13.74 -2.48 31.17
C VAL A 35 13.73 -0.93 31.23
N CYS A 36 12.83 -0.34 32.02
CA CYS A 36 12.78 1.12 32.23
C CYS A 36 13.80 1.64 33.26
N LEU A 37 14.45 0.78 34.06
CA LEU A 37 15.42 1.22 35.08
C LEU A 37 16.84 1.45 34.55
N VAL A 38 17.15 1.05 33.31
CA VAL A 38 18.54 1.08 32.79
C VAL A 38 18.87 2.38 32.04
N GLN A 39 17.91 3.25 31.68
CA GLN A 39 18.26 4.57 31.14
C GLN A 39 17.13 5.62 31.17
N GLY A 40 17.03 6.37 32.26
CA GLY A 40 16.48 7.73 32.27
C GLY A 40 15.04 7.89 32.80
N PRO A 41 14.77 8.89 33.66
CA PRO A 41 13.43 9.17 34.18
C PRO A 41 12.65 10.00 33.15
N ASP A 42 11.69 9.40 32.44
CA ASP A 42 10.50 10.06 31.86
C ASP A 42 9.56 9.09 31.11
N CYS A 43 9.50 7.80 31.48
CA CYS A 43 8.47 6.91 30.93
C CYS A 43 7.23 6.95 31.82
N GLY A 44 6.21 7.71 31.39
CA GLY A 44 4.85 7.66 31.95
C GLY A 44 4.12 6.36 31.57
N ASP A 45 2.92 6.48 30.99
CA ASP A 45 2.13 5.32 30.50
C ASP A 45 2.62 4.75 29.15
N ASP A 46 3.66 5.35 28.55
CA ASP A 46 4.19 5.01 27.23
C ASP A 46 5.37 4.04 27.33
N THR A 47 5.54 3.15 26.34
CA THR A 47 6.71 2.27 26.26
C THR A 47 7.85 2.97 25.49
N TRP A 48 9.06 2.42 25.61
CA TRP A 48 10.23 2.89 24.84
C TRP A 48 9.99 2.97 23.33
N VAL A 49 9.07 2.18 22.79
CA VAL A 49 8.73 2.18 21.36
C VAL A 49 7.94 3.43 20.97
N GLU A 50 7.25 4.06 21.91
CA GLU A 50 6.44 5.26 21.67
C GLU A 50 7.16 6.53 22.10
N ALA A 51 7.87 6.54 23.24
CA ALA A 51 8.54 7.74 23.76
C ALA A 51 9.77 8.16 22.94
N ASP A 52 10.53 7.19 22.44
CA ASP A 52 11.73 7.39 21.61
C ASP A 52 11.44 7.20 20.11
N ARG A 53 10.16 7.07 19.73
CA ARG A 53 9.78 7.04 18.32
C ARG A 53 10.04 8.44 17.76
N PRO A 54 11.00 8.62 16.84
CA PRO A 54 11.09 9.88 16.13
C PRO A 54 9.76 10.14 15.42
N ASP A 55 9.36 11.41 15.30
CA ASP A 55 8.27 11.80 14.41
C ASP A 55 8.49 11.10 13.05
N GLU A 56 7.42 10.50 12.51
CA GLU A 56 7.50 9.81 11.22
C GLU A 56 8.15 10.78 10.22
N PRO A 57 9.28 10.40 9.60
CA PRO A 57 9.98 11.33 8.74
C PRO A 57 9.04 11.74 7.61
N GLU A 58 9.07 13.02 7.20
CA GLU A 58 8.61 13.36 5.85
C GLU A 58 9.35 12.42 4.89
N GLU A 59 8.58 11.68 4.10
CA GLU A 59 9.06 10.58 3.28
C GLU A 59 10.30 11.00 2.48
N TYR A 60 11.40 10.29 2.70
CA TYR A 60 12.70 10.62 2.15
C TYR A 60 12.73 10.31 0.65
N GLU A 61 12.48 11.32 -0.19
CA GLU A 61 12.72 11.22 -1.63
C GLU A 61 14.21 11.44 -1.96
N TRP A 62 14.93 10.34 -2.22
CA TRP A 62 16.26 10.40 -2.80
C TRP A 62 16.21 10.23 -4.32
N GLY A 63 16.47 11.35 -5.02
CA GLY A 63 16.48 11.45 -6.46
C GLY A 63 17.42 10.47 -7.16
N GLY A 64 16.83 9.67 -8.04
CA GLY A 64 17.52 8.78 -8.95
C GLY A 64 16.54 8.08 -9.88
N GLY A 65 15.96 8.83 -10.84
CA GLY A 65 15.28 8.32 -12.03
C GLY A 65 14.42 7.07 -11.83
N ASN A 66 13.25 7.23 -11.24
CA ASN A 66 12.23 6.19 -11.24
C ASN A 66 10.92 6.88 -10.94
N SER A 67 10.00 6.92 -11.89
CA SER A 67 8.60 7.19 -11.56
C SER A 67 8.27 6.38 -10.31
N ASN A 68 7.78 7.01 -9.24
CA ASN A 68 7.35 6.23 -8.09
C ASN A 68 6.12 5.42 -8.52
N ARG A 69 6.36 4.22 -9.08
CA ARG A 69 5.34 3.33 -9.66
C ARG A 69 4.29 3.02 -8.62
N ALA A 70 4.71 2.81 -7.38
CA ALA A 70 3.80 2.56 -6.26
C ALA A 70 2.90 3.78 -5.99
N ASP A 71 3.45 4.99 -5.94
CA ASP A 71 2.66 6.22 -5.73
C ASP A 71 1.73 6.53 -6.90
N ASN A 72 2.21 6.30 -8.12
CA ASN A 72 1.42 6.48 -9.33
C ASN A 72 0.24 5.49 -9.36
N GLU A 73 0.49 4.23 -9.00
CA GLU A 73 -0.55 3.22 -8.82
C GLU A 73 -1.54 3.60 -7.71
N ALA A 74 -1.05 4.03 -6.56
CA ALA A 74 -1.89 4.42 -5.42
C ALA A 74 -2.77 5.63 -5.77
N THR A 75 -2.19 6.64 -6.43
CA THR A 75 -2.92 7.82 -6.91
C THR A 75 -3.99 7.44 -7.93
N ALA A 76 -3.67 6.54 -8.86
CA ALA A 76 -4.64 6.07 -9.84
C ALA A 76 -5.74 5.21 -9.21
N LEU A 77 -5.42 4.38 -8.22
CA LEU A 77 -6.41 3.58 -7.50
C LEU A 77 -7.41 4.45 -6.76
N ASP A 78 -6.94 5.50 -6.07
CA ASP A 78 -7.78 6.49 -5.39
C ASP A 78 -8.75 7.14 -6.38
N MET A 79 -8.21 7.69 -7.48
CA MET A 79 -8.99 8.37 -8.51
C MET A 79 -9.92 7.43 -9.30
N ALA A 80 -9.55 6.16 -9.49
CA ALA A 80 -10.40 5.15 -10.11
C ALA A 80 -11.54 4.73 -9.16
N THR A 81 -11.25 4.63 -7.86
CA THR A 81 -12.24 4.31 -6.83
C THR A 81 -13.32 5.40 -6.75
N ASP A 82 -12.95 6.67 -6.88
CA ASP A 82 -13.88 7.80 -6.96
C ASP A 82 -14.85 7.71 -8.15
N ARG A 83 -14.43 7.06 -9.25
CA ARG A 83 -15.25 6.78 -10.44
C ARG A 83 -16.07 5.48 -10.31
N GLY A 84 -15.94 4.76 -9.19
CA GLY A 84 -16.56 3.46 -8.98
C GLY A 84 -15.85 2.31 -9.71
N TRP A 85 -14.66 2.53 -10.27
CA TRP A 85 -13.86 1.50 -10.94
C TRP A 85 -13.03 0.72 -9.92
N LYS A 86 -13.68 -0.27 -9.30
CA LYS A 86 -13.08 -1.17 -8.30
C LYS A 86 -12.88 -2.57 -8.88
N ASP A 87 -12.23 -3.45 -8.12
CA ASP A 87 -12.09 -4.88 -8.39
C ASP A 87 -11.56 -5.19 -9.81
N GLU A 88 -12.40 -5.74 -10.68
CA GLU A 88 -12.05 -6.11 -12.04
C GLU A 88 -11.65 -4.90 -12.89
N GLN A 89 -12.35 -3.76 -12.74
CA GLN A 89 -12.03 -2.54 -13.49
C GLN A 89 -10.66 -1.99 -13.10
N TRP A 90 -10.32 -2.05 -11.81
CA TRP A 90 -8.98 -1.69 -11.34
C TRP A 90 -7.92 -2.63 -11.91
N THR A 91 -8.18 -3.94 -11.92
CA THR A 91 -7.25 -4.94 -12.46
C THR A 91 -6.98 -4.69 -13.95
N CYS A 92 -8.01 -4.39 -14.74
CA CYS A 92 -7.87 -4.03 -16.15
C CYS A 92 -7.04 -2.75 -16.35
N LEU A 93 -7.31 -1.70 -15.58
CA LEU A 93 -6.53 -0.46 -15.62
C LEU A 93 -5.07 -0.72 -15.25
N GLN A 94 -4.84 -1.53 -14.22
CA GLN A 94 -3.49 -1.85 -13.77
C GLN A 94 -2.70 -2.60 -14.83
N ASN A 95 -3.31 -3.59 -15.47
CA ASN A 95 -2.69 -4.29 -16.58
C ASN A 95 -2.40 -3.35 -17.75
N LEU A 96 -3.34 -2.47 -18.09
CA LEU A 96 -3.21 -1.52 -19.19
C LEU A 96 -2.00 -0.60 -19.01
N TRP A 97 -1.92 0.13 -17.90
CA TRP A 97 -0.84 1.09 -17.70
C TRP A 97 0.49 0.44 -17.31
N THR A 98 0.46 -0.76 -16.71
CA THR A 98 1.67 -1.57 -16.53
C THR A 98 2.31 -1.93 -17.87
N ASN A 99 1.51 -2.34 -18.87
CA ASN A 99 2.02 -2.72 -20.18
C ASN A 99 2.27 -1.52 -21.12
N THR A 100 1.67 -0.37 -20.83
CA THR A 100 1.86 0.86 -21.63
C THR A 100 3.15 1.57 -21.24
N SER A 101 3.39 1.74 -19.94
CA SER A 101 4.49 2.56 -19.43
C SER A 101 5.19 1.99 -18.21
N ASN A 102 4.71 0.87 -17.67
CA ASN A 102 5.06 0.41 -16.33
C ASN A 102 4.89 1.51 -15.27
N TRP A 103 3.85 2.33 -15.44
CA TRP A 103 3.54 3.48 -14.58
C TRP A 103 4.59 4.59 -14.58
N ASP A 104 5.39 4.68 -15.64
CA ASP A 104 6.41 5.71 -15.77
C ASP A 104 5.84 7.03 -16.30
N HIS A 105 5.70 8.00 -15.40
CA HIS A 105 5.25 9.36 -15.73
C HIS A 105 6.30 10.18 -16.50
N THR A 106 7.55 9.72 -16.52
CA THR A 106 8.67 10.33 -17.25
C THR A 106 8.92 9.64 -18.59
N LEU A 107 8.18 8.57 -18.90
CA LEU A 107 8.34 7.82 -20.14
C LEU A 107 8.19 8.74 -21.35
N VAL A 108 9.15 8.66 -22.27
CA VAL A 108 9.06 9.19 -23.63
C VAL A 108 9.61 8.13 -24.57
N ASP A 109 8.74 7.47 -25.33
CA ASP A 109 9.16 6.51 -26.34
C ASP A 109 9.65 7.25 -27.60
N PRO A 110 10.93 7.14 -27.97
CA PRO A 110 11.49 7.86 -29.12
C PRO A 110 10.94 7.37 -30.47
N ASN A 111 10.38 6.16 -30.53
CA ASN A 111 9.87 5.59 -31.79
C ASN A 111 8.41 5.96 -32.02
N SER A 112 7.58 5.84 -30.98
CA SER A 112 6.14 6.10 -31.09
C SER A 112 5.74 7.52 -30.70
N GLY A 113 6.56 8.21 -29.91
CA GLY A 113 6.21 9.49 -29.28
C GLY A 113 5.27 9.36 -28.08
N ALA A 114 4.96 8.13 -27.64
CA ALA A 114 4.13 7.90 -26.46
C ALA A 114 4.78 8.47 -25.20
N THR A 115 4.01 9.24 -24.42
CA THR A 115 4.50 10.01 -23.28
C THR A 115 3.70 9.72 -22.01
N GLY A 116 4.40 9.49 -20.91
CA GLY A 116 3.83 9.36 -19.57
C GLY A 116 3.05 8.08 -19.31
N ILE A 117 2.39 8.03 -18.15
CA ILE A 117 1.66 6.85 -17.65
C ILE A 117 0.65 6.29 -18.67
N PRO A 118 -0.28 7.10 -19.22
CA PRO A 118 -1.29 6.60 -20.14
C PRO A 118 -0.75 6.37 -21.56
N GLY A 119 0.51 6.69 -21.84
CA GLY A 119 1.08 6.59 -23.18
C GLY A 119 0.51 7.62 -24.16
N PHE A 120 0.39 8.87 -23.74
CA PHE A 120 -0.18 9.94 -24.57
C PHE A 120 0.59 10.07 -25.89
N ASN A 121 -0.12 10.06 -27.01
CA ASN A 121 0.46 10.24 -28.32
C ASN A 121 -0.26 11.37 -29.06
N THR A 122 0.46 12.41 -29.47
CA THR A 122 -0.13 13.57 -30.15
C THR A 122 -0.78 13.22 -31.48
N ALA A 123 -0.32 12.16 -32.15
CA ALA A 123 -0.91 11.68 -33.41
C ALA A 123 -2.27 11.00 -33.20
N LEU A 124 -2.52 10.45 -32.01
CA LEU A 124 -3.76 9.72 -31.69
C LEU A 124 -4.73 10.57 -30.87
N HIS A 125 -4.21 11.34 -29.91
CA HIS A 125 -4.99 12.02 -28.88
C HIS A 125 -5.07 13.54 -29.08
N GLY A 126 -4.39 14.08 -30.10
CA GLY A 126 -4.39 15.51 -30.42
C GLY A 126 -3.34 16.32 -29.63
N GLU A 127 -3.65 17.58 -29.35
CA GLU A 127 -2.74 18.47 -28.62
C GLU A 127 -2.59 18.03 -27.17
N MET A 128 -1.35 17.94 -26.69
CA MET A 128 -1.06 17.58 -25.31
C MET A 128 -1.51 18.70 -24.36
N PRO A 129 -2.28 18.39 -23.30
CA PRO A 129 -2.79 19.42 -22.41
C PRO A 129 -1.66 20.10 -21.62
N GLU A 130 -1.90 21.37 -21.27
CA GLU A 130 -0.99 22.14 -20.42
C GLU A 130 -0.82 21.44 -19.06
N GLY A 131 0.42 21.36 -18.57
CA GLY A 131 0.73 20.69 -17.30
C GLY A 131 0.79 19.16 -17.35
N PHE A 132 0.63 18.52 -18.51
CA PHE A 132 0.72 17.06 -18.62
C PHE A 132 2.14 16.52 -18.37
N VAL A 133 3.15 17.21 -18.86
CA VAL A 133 4.55 16.74 -18.79
C VAL A 133 5.09 16.95 -17.37
N GLY A 134 5.60 15.87 -16.77
CA GLY A 134 6.26 15.90 -15.46
C GLY A 134 5.32 15.88 -14.24
N ASP A 135 4.00 15.86 -14.43
CA ASP A 135 3.01 15.72 -13.35
C ASP A 135 2.24 14.41 -13.50
N SER A 136 2.55 13.43 -12.65
CA SER A 136 1.89 12.11 -12.70
C SER A 136 0.40 12.18 -12.42
N ARG A 137 -0.06 13.07 -11.52
CA ARG A 137 -1.48 13.22 -11.18
C ARG A 137 -2.25 13.81 -12.36
N ALA A 138 -1.68 14.78 -13.07
CA ALA A 138 -2.26 15.33 -14.29
C ALA A 138 -2.38 14.24 -15.39
N GLN A 139 -1.35 13.42 -15.57
CA GLN A 139 -1.37 12.31 -16.53
C GLN A 139 -2.41 11.24 -16.20
N ILE A 140 -2.49 10.84 -14.93
CA ILE A 140 -3.50 9.88 -14.44
C ILE A 140 -4.89 10.46 -14.65
N SER A 141 -5.12 11.71 -14.25
CA SER A 141 -6.42 12.38 -14.44
C SER A 141 -6.85 12.39 -15.90
N TRP A 142 -5.93 12.75 -16.80
CA TRP A 142 -6.19 12.77 -18.23
C TRP A 142 -6.52 11.37 -18.75
N GLY A 143 -5.70 10.37 -18.39
CA GLY A 143 -5.88 8.99 -18.84
C GLY A 143 -7.20 8.38 -18.37
N LEU A 144 -7.60 8.62 -17.12
CA LEU A 144 -8.89 8.15 -16.60
C LEU A 144 -10.07 8.81 -17.34
N ASN A 145 -10.02 10.12 -17.59
CA ASN A 145 -11.06 10.81 -18.35
C ASN A 145 -11.14 10.28 -19.78
N TYR A 146 -9.99 10.07 -20.43
CA TYR A 146 -9.94 9.52 -21.78
C TYR A 146 -10.56 8.11 -21.86
N ILE A 147 -10.29 7.24 -20.88
CA ILE A 147 -10.92 5.91 -20.78
C ILE A 147 -12.43 6.05 -20.60
N GLU A 148 -12.89 6.94 -19.72
CA GLU A 148 -14.32 7.16 -19.47
C GLU A 148 -15.05 7.63 -20.74
N GLU A 149 -14.47 8.59 -21.48
CA GLU A 149 -15.09 9.17 -22.67
C GLU A 149 -15.11 8.23 -23.87
N ASN A 150 -14.05 7.44 -24.08
CA ASN A 150 -13.88 6.64 -25.31
C ASN A 150 -14.20 5.16 -25.14
N TYR A 151 -14.03 4.64 -23.92
CA TYR A 151 -14.20 3.22 -23.61
C TYR A 151 -15.28 2.95 -22.57
N THR A 152 -15.76 3.99 -21.88
CA THR A 152 -16.70 3.92 -20.74
C THR A 152 -16.09 3.23 -19.50
N LEU A 153 -15.38 2.11 -19.66
CA LEU A 153 -14.81 1.30 -18.58
C LEU A 153 -13.38 0.83 -18.90
N PRO A 154 -12.49 0.74 -17.88
CA PRO A 154 -11.13 0.25 -18.06
C PRO A 154 -10.99 -1.10 -18.74
N CYS A 155 -11.88 -2.06 -18.48
CA CYS A 155 -11.79 -3.36 -19.13
C CYS A 155 -12.04 -3.31 -20.64
N VAL A 156 -12.87 -2.37 -21.11
CA VAL A 156 -13.08 -2.17 -22.56
C VAL A 156 -11.82 -1.55 -23.20
N ALA A 157 -11.17 -0.62 -22.50
CA ALA A 157 -9.89 -0.07 -22.93
C ALA A 157 -8.77 -1.13 -22.96
N TRP A 158 -8.72 -1.98 -21.93
CA TRP A 158 -7.76 -3.08 -21.86
C TRP A 158 -7.95 -4.08 -23.01
N GLU A 159 -9.19 -4.48 -23.31
CA GLU A 159 -9.48 -5.36 -24.46
C GLU A 159 -9.04 -4.74 -25.79
N SER A 160 -9.24 -3.43 -25.99
CA SER A 160 -8.71 -2.73 -27.17
C SER A 160 -7.19 -2.83 -27.24
N TRP A 161 -6.50 -2.53 -26.14
CA TRP A 161 -5.04 -2.61 -26.09
C TRP A 161 -4.51 -4.03 -26.33
N GLU A 162 -5.17 -5.06 -25.82
CA GLU A 162 -4.76 -6.44 -26.06
C GLU A 162 -4.78 -6.77 -27.56
N ASN A 163 -5.77 -6.27 -28.28
CA ASN A 163 -5.98 -6.52 -29.71
C ASN A 163 -5.12 -5.64 -30.62
N THR A 164 -4.98 -4.34 -30.33
CA THR A 164 -4.36 -3.37 -31.26
C THR A 164 -3.09 -2.74 -30.73
N LYS A 165 -2.77 -2.91 -29.44
CA LYS A 165 -1.71 -2.19 -28.70
C LYS A 165 -1.95 -0.69 -28.61
N THR A 166 -3.21 -0.27 -28.79
CA THR A 166 -3.68 1.10 -28.62
C THR A 166 -5.03 1.10 -27.92
N TYR A 167 -5.29 2.17 -27.17
CA TYR A 167 -6.61 2.53 -26.65
C TYR A 167 -6.69 4.06 -26.71
#